data_AF-S7PYX5-F1
#
_entry.id   AF-S7PYX5-F1
#
_cell.length_a   1.000
_cell.length_b   1.000
_cell.length_c   1.000
_cell.angle_alpha   90.00
_cell.angle_beta   90.00
_cell.angle_gamma   90.00
#
_symmetry.space_group_name_H-M   'P 1'
#
loop_
_entity.id
_entity.type
_entity.pdbx_description
1 polymer ?
#
loop_
_entity_poly.entity_id
_entity_poly.type
_entity_poly.pdbx_seq_one_letter_code
_entity_poly.pdbx_strand_id
1 'polypeptide(L)'
;MPGIPPGLLVLLLGNSVITKYNAIAAATWLVWDFFISIEDEVELIWKSRNSLPKYLYFFSRYFGMFMQVFLAAGAQPLYCKEWLVFEAMCDLLSILLFGRSNAESDADLYSTFALTVTAVEISMILRIQALYGGSRTVLVLLLSVLAVEILCFSIITVIGYRAATPSLRPFPEQWPIKGCIMTKIPKIFELCWLPTLICESLLFSLTAYKCLASGPRFRSGFHTPTHVKFFRDGIVYYALTFGKHATWWS
;
A
#
# COMPACT_ATOMS: atom_id res chain seq x y z
N MET A 1 -5.71 -34.84 -4.45
CA MET A 1 -6.47 -33.85 -5.26
C MET A 1 -6.60 -34.40 -6.67
N PRO A 2 -7.73 -35.02 -7.04
CA PRO A 2 -7.92 -35.47 -8.40
C PRO A 2 -8.12 -34.25 -9.32
N GLY A 3 -7.21 -34.03 -10.28
CA GLY A 3 -7.41 -33.07 -11.38
C GLY A 3 -6.48 -31.85 -11.45
N ILE A 4 -5.53 -31.65 -10.53
CA ILE A 4 -4.49 -30.60 -10.69
C ILE A 4 -3.28 -31.23 -11.39
N PRO A 5 -2.87 -30.74 -12.58
CA PRO A 5 -1.70 -31.27 -13.25
C PRO A 5 -0.43 -31.01 -12.42
N PRO A 6 0.50 -31.97 -12.34
CA PRO A 6 1.68 -31.88 -11.47
C PRO A 6 2.55 -30.65 -11.77
N GLY A 7 2.63 -30.20 -13.03
CA GLY A 7 3.35 -28.97 -13.39
C GLY A 7 2.73 -27.70 -12.78
N LEU A 8 1.40 -27.61 -12.70
CA LEU A 8 0.71 -26.47 -12.10
C LEU A 8 0.94 -26.42 -10.58
N LEU A 9 1.02 -27.59 -9.94
CA LEU A 9 1.31 -27.70 -8.51
C LEU A 9 2.73 -27.20 -8.18
N VAL A 10 3.73 -27.57 -8.99
CA VAL A 10 5.12 -27.09 -8.83
C VAL A 10 5.19 -25.57 -8.97
N LEU A 11 4.52 -25.00 -9.98
CA LEU A 11 4.49 -23.55 -10.20
C LEU A 11 3.85 -22.80 -9.03
N LEU A 12 2.72 -23.28 -8.53
CA LEU A 12 2.02 -22.63 -7.41
C LEU A 12 2.80 -22.74 -6.10
N LEU A 13 3.45 -23.88 -5.85
CA LEU A 13 4.36 -24.03 -4.72
C LEU A 13 5.56 -23.10 -4.84
N GLY A 14 6.17 -23.01 -6.02
CA GLY A 14 7.25 -22.07 -6.30
C GLY A 14 6.87 -20.63 -5.96
N ASN A 15 5.71 -20.17 -6.44
CA ASN A 15 5.21 -18.82 -6.16
C ASN A 15 5.02 -18.58 -4.66
N SER A 16 4.46 -19.54 -3.92
CA SER A 16 4.26 -19.41 -2.48
C SER A 16 5.56 -19.26 -1.70
N VAL A 17 6.62 -19.96 -2.14
CA VAL A 17 7.95 -19.91 -1.54
C VAL A 17 8.62 -18.57 -1.85
N ILE A 18 8.54 -18.10 -3.10
CA ILE A 18 9.07 -16.79 -3.52
C ILE A 18 8.46 -15.66 -2.70
N THR A 19 7.13 -15.68 -2.47
CA THR A 19 6.46 -14.65 -1.66
C THR A 19 6.99 -14.61 -0.22
N LYS A 20 7.26 -15.78 0.40
CA LYS A 20 7.83 -15.84 1.76
C LYS A 20 9.24 -15.25 1.81
N TYR A 21 10.10 -15.60 0.86
CA TYR A 21 11.45 -15.03 0.78
C TYR A 21 11.40 -13.52 0.56
N ASN A 22 10.51 -13.03 -0.31
CA ASN A 22 10.31 -11.60 -0.53
C ASN A 22 9.83 -10.89 0.75
N ALA A 23 8.91 -11.49 1.51
CA ALA A 23 8.43 -10.91 2.76
C ALA A 23 9.57 -10.77 3.80
N ILE A 24 10.40 -11.81 3.95
CA ILE A 24 11.55 -11.81 4.86
C ILE A 24 12.61 -10.80 4.39
N ALA A 25 12.92 -10.76 3.10
CA ALA A 25 13.87 -9.80 2.53
C ALA A 25 13.42 -8.35 2.76
N ALA A 26 12.14 -8.05 2.50
CA ALA A 26 11.57 -6.73 2.73
C ALA A 26 11.55 -6.37 4.22
N ALA A 27 11.20 -7.31 5.11
CA ALA A 27 11.26 -7.08 6.56
C ALA A 27 12.69 -6.76 7.03
N THR A 28 13.68 -7.53 6.54
CA THR A 28 15.10 -7.31 6.85
C THR A 28 15.54 -5.92 6.40
N TRP A 29 15.16 -5.51 5.18
CA TRP A 29 15.49 -4.20 4.66
C TRP A 29 14.87 -3.05 5.47
N LEU A 30 13.59 -3.16 5.85
CA LEU A 30 12.92 -2.15 6.66
C LEU A 30 13.53 -2.01 8.06
N VAL A 31 13.86 -3.14 8.68
CA VAL A 31 14.53 -3.15 9.99
C VAL A 31 15.93 -2.54 9.88
N TRP A 32 16.67 -2.85 8.82
CA TRP A 32 17.96 -2.23 8.55
C TRP A 32 17.85 -0.70 8.39
N ASP A 33 16.92 -0.24 7.55
CA ASP A 33 16.65 1.18 7.31
C ASP A 33 16.28 1.94 8.60
N PHE A 34 15.55 1.29 9.50
CA PHE A 34 15.22 1.84 10.81
C PHE A 34 16.44 2.05 11.69
N PHE A 35 17.31 1.06 11.81
CA PHE A 35 18.50 1.19 12.67
C PHE A 35 19.44 2.30 12.21
N ILE A 36 19.59 2.49 10.90
CA ILE A 36 20.47 3.54 10.38
C ILE A 36 19.86 4.95 10.47
N SER A 37 18.53 5.08 10.58
CA SER A 37 17.85 6.37 10.57
C SER A 37 17.25 6.80 11.91
N ILE A 38 17.30 5.95 12.95
CA ILE A 38 16.74 6.28 14.26
C ILE A 38 17.43 7.47 14.93
N GLU A 39 18.75 7.62 14.79
CA GLU A 39 19.49 8.73 15.39
C GLU A 39 19.00 10.07 14.82
N ASP A 40 18.95 10.18 13.50
CA ASP A 40 18.41 11.32 12.77
C ASP A 40 16.92 11.54 13.08
N GLU A 41 16.14 10.47 13.23
CA GLU A 41 14.71 10.55 13.52
C GLU A 41 14.44 11.14 14.92
N VAL A 42 15.21 10.73 15.92
CA VAL A 42 15.10 11.27 17.28
C VAL A 42 15.48 12.75 17.29
N GLU A 43 16.50 13.15 16.55
CA GLU A 43 16.90 14.55 16.49
C GLU A 43 15.92 15.43 15.71
N LEU A 44 15.48 14.98 14.53
CA LEU A 44 14.72 15.80 13.58
C LEU A 44 13.21 15.70 13.79
N ILE A 45 12.68 14.51 14.12
CA ILE A 45 11.24 14.26 14.15
C ILE A 45 10.71 14.27 15.58
N TRP A 46 11.39 13.62 16.52
CA TRP A 46 10.87 13.51 17.90
C TRP A 46 10.85 14.87 18.60
N LYS A 47 11.91 15.67 18.42
CA LYS A 47 12.03 17.04 18.94
C LYS A 47 11.17 18.06 18.18
N SER A 48 10.64 17.71 17.00
CA SER A 48 9.79 18.61 16.22
C SER A 48 8.43 18.86 16.88
N ARG A 49 7.79 19.97 16.53
CA ARG A 49 6.47 20.35 17.03
C ARG A 49 5.43 19.28 16.71
N ASN A 50 4.57 19.02 17.69
CA ASN A 50 3.44 18.10 17.52
C ASN A 50 2.49 18.64 16.44
N SER A 51 2.48 17.95 15.30
CA SER A 51 1.70 18.29 14.11
C SER A 51 1.17 17.02 13.46
N LEU A 52 0.11 17.11 12.68
CA LEU A 52 -0.51 15.96 12.01
C LEU A 52 0.48 15.18 11.11
N PRO A 53 1.38 15.82 10.34
CA PRO A 53 2.42 15.09 9.58
C PRO A 53 3.35 14.23 10.45
N LYS A 54 3.65 14.67 11.68
CA LYS A 54 4.48 13.90 12.63
C LYS A 54 3.80 12.57 12.99
N TYR A 55 2.52 12.61 13.36
CA TYR A 55 1.77 11.40 13.70
C TYR A 55 1.56 10.47 12.50
N LEU A 56 1.25 11.03 11.32
CA LEU A 56 1.12 10.23 10.10
C LEU A 56 2.42 9.52 9.73
N TYR A 57 3.57 10.18 9.92
CA TYR A 57 4.88 9.56 9.72
C TYR A 57 5.13 8.41 10.71
N PHE A 58 4.90 8.64 12.01
CA PHE A 58 5.05 7.58 13.01
C PHE A 58 4.14 6.40 12.75
N PHE A 59 2.88 6.68 12.40
CA PHE A 59 1.93 5.65 12.05
C PHE A 59 2.43 4.86 10.85
N SER A 60 2.65 5.48 9.68
CA SER A 60 3.06 4.75 8.48
C SER A 60 4.36 3.96 8.67
N ARG A 61 5.36 4.51 9.38
CA ARG A 61 6.66 3.89 9.57
C ARG A 61 6.62 2.68 10.52
N TYR A 62 6.18 2.89 11.77
CA TYR A 62 6.25 1.85 12.79
C TYR A 62 5.17 0.81 12.57
N PHE A 63 3.99 1.25 12.14
CA PHE A 63 2.89 0.34 11.86
C PHE A 63 3.18 -0.50 10.61
N GLY A 64 3.70 0.11 9.54
CA GLY A 64 4.09 -0.61 8.32
C GLY A 64 5.20 -1.65 8.59
N MET A 65 6.20 -1.31 9.40
CA MET A 65 7.25 -2.24 9.80
C MET A 65 6.72 -3.38 10.66
N PHE A 66 5.86 -3.08 11.64
CA PHE A 66 5.21 -4.10 12.46
C PHE A 66 4.46 -5.10 11.58
N MET A 67 3.67 -4.61 10.61
CA MET A 67 2.94 -5.47 9.69
C MET A 67 3.87 -6.30 8.80
N GLN A 68 4.95 -5.73 8.28
CA GLN A 68 5.90 -6.47 7.44
C GLN A 68 6.65 -7.56 8.23
N VAL A 69 7.05 -7.28 9.47
CA VAL A 69 7.70 -8.25 10.35
C VAL A 69 6.72 -9.34 10.76
N PHE A 70 5.48 -8.98 11.06
CA PHE A 70 4.41 -9.92 11.39
C PHE A 70 4.11 -10.87 10.21
N LEU A 71 4.10 -10.34 8.99
CA LEU A 71 3.98 -11.13 7.76
C LEU A 71 5.18 -12.07 7.56
N ALA A 72 6.41 -11.57 7.75
CA ALA A 72 7.64 -12.34 7.60
C ALA A 72 7.78 -13.46 8.64
N ALA A 73 7.28 -13.25 9.86
CA ALA A 73 7.29 -14.23 10.94
C ALA A 73 6.33 -15.41 10.69
N GLY A 74 5.48 -15.34 9.66
CA GLY A 74 4.47 -16.38 9.39
C GLY A 74 3.43 -16.50 10.51
N ALA A 75 3.32 -15.47 11.37
CA ALA A 75 2.39 -15.42 12.48
C ALA A 75 0.93 -15.33 12.02
N GLN A 76 0.70 -14.98 10.75
CA GLN A 76 -0.57 -15.20 10.08
C GLN A 76 -0.63 -16.62 9.52
N PRO A 77 -1.38 -17.55 10.15
CA PRO A 77 -1.83 -18.72 9.43
C PRO A 77 -2.68 -18.21 8.26
N LEU A 78 -2.20 -18.44 7.03
CA LEU A 78 -2.89 -18.14 5.78
C LEU A 78 -4.13 -19.05 5.65
N TYR A 79 -5.13 -18.87 6.52
CA TYR A 79 -6.41 -19.52 6.36
C TYR A 79 -7.08 -18.93 5.13
N CYS A 80 -7.55 -19.83 4.27
CA CYS A 80 -8.23 -19.60 3.00
C CYS A 80 -9.16 -18.38 2.95
N LYS A 81 -9.87 -18.19 4.06
CA LYS A 81 -11.00 -17.29 4.19
C LYS A 81 -10.61 -16.06 4.99
N GLU A 82 -9.74 -16.18 5.99
CA GLU A 82 -9.44 -15.10 6.93
C GLU A 82 -8.49 -14.04 6.34
N TRP A 83 -7.50 -14.44 5.52
CA TRP A 83 -6.64 -13.48 4.80
C TRP A 83 -7.43 -12.73 3.71
N LEU A 84 -8.39 -13.42 3.10
CA LEU A 84 -9.24 -12.89 2.03
C LEU A 84 -10.38 -12.01 2.59
N VAL A 85 -10.86 -12.33 3.79
CA VAL A 85 -11.82 -11.54 4.58
C VAL A 85 -11.12 -10.34 5.22
N PHE A 86 -9.83 -10.41 5.59
CA PHE A 86 -9.05 -9.27 6.06
C PHE A 86 -8.93 -8.14 5.01
N GLU A 87 -8.61 -8.50 3.76
CA GLU A 87 -8.58 -7.58 2.62
C GLU A 87 -10.00 -7.03 2.31
N ALA A 88 -11.01 -7.90 2.23
CA ALA A 88 -12.38 -7.49 1.90
C ALA A 88 -13.09 -6.70 3.03
N MET A 89 -12.78 -6.97 4.30
CA MET A 89 -13.34 -6.25 5.44
C MET A 89 -12.65 -4.90 5.67
N CYS A 90 -11.36 -4.78 5.39
CA CYS A 90 -10.68 -3.47 5.40
C CYS A 90 -11.33 -2.49 4.40
N ASP A 91 -11.66 -2.98 3.21
CA ASP A 91 -12.33 -2.19 2.17
C ASP A 91 -13.80 -1.89 2.49
N LEU A 92 -14.53 -2.85 3.07
CA LEU A 92 -15.92 -2.63 3.46
C LEU A 92 -16.06 -1.73 4.70
N LEU A 93 -15.10 -1.76 5.63
CA LEU A 93 -15.14 -0.95 6.85
C LEU A 93 -14.80 0.52 6.57
N SER A 94 -13.97 0.83 5.58
CA SER A 94 -13.73 2.22 5.13
C SER A 94 -14.99 2.82 4.49
N ILE A 95 -15.74 2.03 3.72
CA ILE A 95 -17.07 2.39 3.20
C ILE A 95 -18.05 2.66 4.35
N LEU A 96 -18.03 1.83 5.41
CA LEU A 96 -18.92 1.96 6.57
C LEU A 96 -18.55 3.11 7.52
N LEU A 97 -17.26 3.46 7.66
CA LEU A 97 -16.80 4.55 8.55
C LEU A 97 -17.05 5.94 7.95
N PHE A 98 -17.14 6.06 6.63
CA PHE A 98 -17.60 7.29 5.95
C PHE A 98 -19.12 7.28 5.62
N GLY A 99 -19.88 6.27 6.05
CA GLY A 99 -21.35 6.22 5.94
C GLY A 99 -21.98 4.88 6.37
N ARG A 100 -22.38 4.76 7.64
CA ARG A 100 -22.73 3.54 8.40
C ARG A 100 -24.15 2.95 8.16
N SER A 101 -24.33 1.62 8.33
CA SER A 101 -25.41 1.05 9.18
C SER A 101 -25.15 -0.42 9.65
N ASN A 102 -25.07 -0.56 10.98
CA ASN A 102 -25.48 -1.65 11.90
C ASN A 102 -24.95 -3.10 11.77
N ALA A 103 -24.10 -3.54 12.73
CA ALA A 103 -24.38 -4.56 13.77
C ALA A 103 -23.08 -5.10 14.40
N GLU A 104 -23.06 -5.23 15.73
CA GLU A 104 -21.99 -5.77 16.62
C GLU A 104 -21.46 -7.14 16.15
N SER A 105 -20.19 -7.53 16.30
CA SER A 105 -19.41 -7.68 17.54
C SER A 105 -17.94 -8.08 17.19
N ASP A 106 -16.99 -7.66 18.03
CA ASP A 106 -15.59 -8.15 18.17
C ASP A 106 -14.63 -8.09 16.96
N ALA A 107 -14.47 -6.94 16.29
CA ALA A 107 -13.55 -6.77 15.15
C ALA A 107 -12.50 -5.64 15.27
N ASP A 108 -12.14 -5.23 16.49
CA ASP A 108 -11.33 -4.01 16.74
C ASP A 108 -9.80 -4.16 16.62
N LEU A 109 -9.28 -5.14 15.86
CA LEU A 109 -7.83 -5.24 15.59
C LEU A 109 -7.44 -5.43 14.12
N TYR A 110 -8.41 -5.59 13.22
CA TYR A 110 -8.16 -6.08 11.85
C TYR A 110 -8.33 -5.02 10.73
N SER A 111 -8.40 -3.73 11.05
CA SER A 111 -8.58 -2.62 10.06
C SER A 111 -7.29 -1.92 9.62
N THR A 112 -6.13 -2.54 9.82
CA THR A 112 -4.91 -1.76 9.99
C THR A 112 -4.06 -1.56 8.71
N PHE A 113 -4.19 -2.43 7.71
CA PHE A 113 -3.42 -2.30 6.46
C PHE A 113 -3.92 -1.12 5.60
N ALA A 114 -5.24 -1.01 5.41
CA ALA A 114 -5.86 0.11 4.69
C ALA A 114 -5.51 1.47 5.32
N LEU A 115 -5.52 1.55 6.66
CA LEU A 115 -5.12 2.76 7.38
C LEU A 115 -3.68 3.19 7.06
N THR A 116 -2.77 2.22 6.82
CA THR A 116 -1.36 2.51 6.51
C THR A 116 -1.22 3.14 5.14
N VAL A 117 -1.88 2.55 4.13
CA VAL A 117 -1.86 3.04 2.75
C VAL A 117 -2.47 4.44 2.68
N THR A 118 -3.65 4.62 3.27
CA THR A 118 -4.30 5.93 3.32
C THR A 118 -3.47 6.96 4.08
N ALA A 119 -2.76 6.57 5.16
CA ALA A 119 -1.87 7.49 5.87
C ALA A 119 -0.69 7.96 5.00
N VAL A 120 -0.11 7.08 4.20
CA VAL A 120 0.96 7.41 3.25
C VAL A 120 0.45 8.39 2.19
N GLU A 121 -0.71 8.13 1.60
CA GLU A 121 -1.32 9.00 0.58
C GLU A 121 -1.69 10.37 1.15
N ILE A 122 -2.30 10.42 2.33
CA ILE A 122 -2.58 11.68 3.03
C ILE A 122 -1.28 12.45 3.28
N SER A 123 -0.19 11.76 3.65
CA SER A 123 1.11 12.42 3.83
C SER A 123 1.62 13.07 2.54
N MET A 124 1.38 12.46 1.38
CA MET A 124 1.73 13.03 0.08
C MET A 124 0.84 14.23 -0.27
N ILE A 125 -0.47 14.14 -0.03
CA ILE A 125 -1.42 15.22 -0.27
C ILE A 125 -1.07 16.46 0.56
N LEU A 126 -0.73 16.27 1.84
CA LEU A 126 -0.32 17.38 2.72
C LEU A 126 0.94 18.09 2.23
N ARG A 127 1.91 17.34 1.67
CA ARG A 127 3.11 17.92 1.06
C ARG A 127 2.76 18.78 -0.15
N ILE A 128 1.85 18.32 -1.00
CA ILE A 128 1.38 19.09 -2.16
C ILE A 128 0.61 20.34 -1.69
N GLN A 129 -0.25 20.21 -0.69
CA GLN A 129 -0.98 21.35 -0.14
C GLN A 129 -0.01 22.44 0.37
N ALA A 130 1.05 22.06 1.07
CA ALA A 130 2.08 22.98 1.52
C ALA A 130 2.77 23.68 0.31
N LEU A 131 3.04 22.95 -0.76
CA LEU A 131 3.66 23.48 -1.99
C LEU A 131 2.75 24.46 -2.76
N TYR A 132 1.42 24.27 -2.67
CA TYR A 132 0.40 25.14 -3.26
C TYR A 132 -0.08 26.25 -2.31
N GLY A 133 0.69 26.55 -1.26
CA GLY A 133 0.42 27.66 -0.35
C GLY A 133 -0.85 27.50 0.49
N GLY A 134 -1.27 26.25 0.77
CA GLY A 134 -2.42 25.98 1.63
C GLY A 134 -3.79 26.15 0.96
N SER A 135 -3.85 26.23 -0.37
CA SER A 135 -5.13 26.38 -1.10
C SER A 135 -6.10 25.24 -0.80
N ARG A 136 -7.26 25.58 -0.21
CA ARG A 136 -8.32 24.61 0.11
C ARG A 136 -8.91 23.94 -1.13
N THR A 137 -8.90 24.63 -2.28
CA THR A 137 -9.40 24.07 -3.54
C THR A 137 -8.57 22.88 -4.00
N VAL A 138 -7.23 23.01 -3.93
CA VAL A 138 -6.31 21.91 -4.29
C VAL A 138 -6.48 20.75 -3.31
N LEU A 139 -6.61 21.03 -2.02
CA LEU A 139 -6.84 19.99 -1.02
C LEU A 139 -8.15 19.22 -1.29
N VAL A 140 -9.27 19.93 -1.50
CA VAL A 140 -10.57 19.29 -1.77
C VAL A 140 -10.51 18.46 -3.05
N LEU A 141 -9.84 18.97 -4.10
CA LEU A 141 -9.63 18.21 -5.33
C LEU A 141 -8.84 16.92 -5.06
N LEU A 142 -7.70 16.99 -4.37
CA LEU A 142 -6.87 15.83 -4.07
C LEU A 142 -7.58 14.80 -3.18
N LEU A 143 -8.32 15.26 -2.16
CA LEU A 143 -9.12 14.40 -1.32
C LEU A 143 -10.27 13.74 -2.08
N SER A 144 -10.87 14.44 -3.05
CA SER A 144 -11.91 13.86 -3.91
C SER A 144 -11.34 12.76 -4.82
N VAL A 145 -10.13 12.95 -5.35
CA VAL A 145 -9.44 11.93 -6.14
C VAL A 145 -9.12 10.71 -5.29
N LEU A 146 -8.61 10.90 -4.07
CA LEU A 146 -8.36 9.83 -3.12
C LEU A 146 -9.64 9.05 -2.76
N ALA A 147 -10.75 9.75 -2.54
CA ALA A 147 -12.03 9.10 -2.24
C ALA A 147 -12.52 8.23 -3.41
N VAL A 148 -12.36 8.71 -4.65
CA VAL A 148 -12.69 7.95 -5.87
C VAL A 148 -11.78 6.73 -6.01
N GLU A 149 -10.49 6.88 -5.73
CA GLU A 149 -9.54 5.77 -5.75
C GLU A 149 -9.95 4.66 -4.79
N ILE A 150 -10.19 4.99 -3.51
CA ILE A 150 -10.60 4.02 -2.49
C ILE A 150 -11.90 3.33 -2.90
N LEU A 151 -12.86 4.07 -3.46
CA LEU A 151 -14.11 3.52 -3.96
C LEU A 151 -13.88 2.55 -5.14
N CYS A 152 -13.05 2.91 -6.11
CA CYS A 152 -12.74 2.03 -7.23
C CYS A 152 -12.00 0.77 -6.77
N PHE A 153 -10.98 0.92 -5.92
CA PHE A 153 -10.21 -0.20 -5.38
C PHE A 153 -11.12 -1.19 -4.65
N SER A 154 -11.92 -0.70 -3.71
CA SER A 154 -12.85 -1.54 -2.93
C SER A 154 -13.87 -2.28 -3.80
N ILE A 155 -14.46 -1.63 -4.81
CA ILE A 155 -15.39 -2.28 -5.74
C ILE A 155 -14.70 -3.41 -6.51
N ILE A 156 -13.51 -3.14 -7.07
CA ILE A 156 -12.77 -4.13 -7.86
C ILE A 156 -12.36 -5.32 -6.97
N THR A 157 -11.88 -5.07 -5.75
CA THR A 157 -11.51 -6.10 -4.78
C THR A 157 -12.71 -6.96 -4.39
N VAL A 158 -13.89 -6.37 -4.12
CA VAL A 158 -15.11 -7.12 -3.81
C VAL A 158 -15.55 -8.00 -4.98
N ILE A 159 -15.51 -7.50 -6.22
CA ILE A 159 -15.85 -8.29 -7.40
C ILE A 159 -14.83 -9.41 -7.61
N GLY A 160 -13.54 -9.11 -7.49
CA GLY A 160 -12.45 -10.08 -7.59
C GLY A 160 -12.55 -11.19 -6.55
N TYR A 161 -12.90 -10.83 -5.32
CA TYR A 161 -13.17 -11.76 -4.24
C TYR A 161 -14.32 -12.71 -4.60
N ARG A 162 -15.47 -12.16 -5.02
CA ARG A 162 -16.65 -12.97 -5.38
C ARG A 162 -16.31 -13.96 -6.50
N ALA A 163 -15.52 -13.55 -7.47
CA ALA A 163 -15.05 -14.42 -8.56
C ALA A 163 -13.99 -15.46 -8.11
N ALA A 164 -13.16 -15.13 -7.12
CA ALA A 164 -12.06 -15.97 -6.63
C ALA A 164 -12.54 -17.07 -5.67
N THR A 165 -13.52 -16.78 -4.81
CA THR A 165 -14.02 -17.71 -3.78
C THR A 165 -14.33 -19.14 -4.25
N PRO A 166 -15.02 -19.39 -5.39
CA PRO A 166 -15.30 -20.76 -5.85
C PRO A 166 -14.05 -21.53 -6.30
N SER A 167 -12.93 -20.83 -6.55
CA SER A 167 -11.68 -21.42 -7.04
C SER A 167 -10.69 -21.73 -5.91
N LEU A 168 -11.05 -21.45 -4.65
CA LEU A 168 -10.24 -21.75 -3.48
C LEU A 168 -10.35 -23.22 -3.08
N ARG A 169 -9.20 -23.88 -2.92
CA ARG A 169 -9.12 -25.26 -2.43
C ARG A 169 -8.13 -25.34 -1.26
N PRO A 170 -8.47 -25.98 -0.14
CA PRO A 170 -7.51 -26.20 0.96
C PRO A 170 -6.42 -27.19 0.55
N PHE A 171 -5.22 -27.03 1.10
CA PHE A 171 -4.17 -28.04 0.99
C PHE A 171 -4.59 -29.34 1.71
N PRO A 172 -4.14 -30.52 1.23
CA PRO A 172 -4.46 -31.78 1.89
C PRO A 172 -3.83 -31.84 3.29
N GLU A 173 -4.52 -32.43 4.27
CA GLU A 173 -4.05 -32.54 5.67
C GLU A 173 -2.73 -33.29 5.82
N GLN A 174 -2.41 -34.17 4.87
CA GLN A 174 -1.17 -34.95 4.78
C GLN A 174 0.07 -34.12 4.41
N TRP A 175 -0.08 -32.83 4.07
CA TRP A 175 1.04 -31.95 3.77
C TRP A 175 1.39 -31.08 4.97
N PRO A 176 2.69 -30.78 5.22
CA PRO A 176 3.12 -29.92 6.33
C PRO A 176 2.72 -28.44 6.15
N ILE A 177 2.02 -28.10 5.06
CA ILE A 177 1.66 -26.74 4.68
C ILE A 177 0.15 -26.56 4.91
N LYS A 178 -0.20 -25.72 5.89
CA LYS A 178 -1.58 -25.29 6.11
C LYS A 178 -1.88 -24.06 5.23
N GLY A 179 -2.98 -24.09 4.49
CA GLY A 179 -3.44 -22.96 3.69
C GLY A 179 -4.35 -23.33 2.52
N CYS A 180 -4.53 -22.40 1.60
CA CYS A 180 -5.31 -22.60 0.38
C CYS A 180 -4.59 -22.20 -0.89
N ILE A 181 -5.04 -22.82 -1.98
CA ILE A 181 -4.57 -22.55 -3.33
C ILE A 181 -5.74 -22.02 -4.17
N MET A 182 -5.49 -20.95 -4.92
CA MET A 182 -6.39 -20.46 -5.97
C MET A 182 -6.01 -21.15 -7.27
N THR A 183 -6.90 -22.00 -7.79
CA THR A 183 -6.64 -22.72 -9.05
C THR A 183 -6.79 -21.83 -10.28
N LYS A 184 -7.56 -20.74 -10.18
CA LYS A 184 -7.76 -19.75 -11.23
C LYS A 184 -7.72 -18.35 -10.61
N ILE A 185 -6.81 -17.53 -11.10
CA ILE A 185 -6.71 -16.12 -10.73
C ILE A 185 -7.61 -15.33 -11.70
N PRO A 186 -8.65 -14.63 -11.23
CA PRO A 186 -9.47 -13.84 -12.12
C PRO A 186 -8.71 -12.58 -12.55
N LYS A 187 -8.75 -12.27 -13.85
CA LYS A 187 -8.07 -11.10 -14.45
C LYS A 187 -8.49 -9.76 -13.86
N ILE A 188 -9.64 -9.70 -13.17
CA ILE A 188 -10.13 -8.51 -12.48
C ILE A 188 -9.15 -7.99 -11.42
N PHE A 189 -8.29 -8.84 -10.85
CA PHE A 189 -7.24 -8.38 -9.92
C PHE A 189 -6.17 -7.51 -10.57
N GLU A 190 -5.95 -7.65 -11.89
CA GLU A 190 -5.01 -6.79 -12.62
C GLU A 190 -5.54 -5.35 -12.70
N LEU A 191 -6.86 -5.16 -12.70
CA LEU A 191 -7.51 -3.85 -12.69
C LEU A 191 -7.39 -3.11 -11.35
N CYS A 192 -7.10 -3.79 -10.24
CA CYS A 192 -6.95 -3.15 -8.92
C CYS A 192 -5.84 -2.09 -8.87
N TRP A 193 -4.82 -2.22 -9.73
CA TRP A 193 -3.65 -1.33 -9.71
C TRP A 193 -3.86 -0.04 -10.51
N LEU A 194 -4.87 -0.01 -11.41
CA LEU A 194 -5.11 1.13 -12.28
C LEU A 194 -5.54 2.40 -11.51
N PRO A 195 -6.51 2.35 -10.58
CA PRO A 195 -6.91 3.53 -9.81
C PRO A 195 -5.72 4.15 -9.04
N THR A 196 -4.90 3.31 -8.42
CA THR A 196 -3.72 3.74 -7.67
C THR A 196 -2.66 4.35 -8.57
N LEU A 197 -2.36 3.73 -9.71
CA LEU A 197 -1.43 4.32 -10.68
C LEU A 197 -1.91 5.69 -11.19
N ILE A 198 -3.22 5.85 -11.43
CA ILE A 198 -3.78 7.14 -11.88
C ILE A 198 -3.61 8.21 -10.79
N CYS A 199 -3.92 7.87 -9.54
CA CYS A 199 -3.77 8.79 -8.41
C CYS A 199 -2.30 9.18 -8.19
N GLU A 200 -1.39 8.21 -8.14
CA GLU A 200 0.05 8.44 -8.03
C GLU A 200 0.57 9.32 -9.17
N SER A 201 0.13 9.06 -10.41
CA SER A 201 0.49 9.86 -11.59
C SER A 201 0.05 11.31 -11.47
N LEU A 202 -1.17 11.55 -10.97
CA LEU A 202 -1.71 12.89 -10.75
C LEU A 202 -0.94 13.64 -9.65
N LEU A 203 -0.71 13.00 -8.51
CA LEU A 203 0.07 13.55 -7.40
C LEU A 203 1.50 13.90 -7.82
N PHE A 204 2.14 12.97 -8.54
CA PHE A 204 3.48 13.16 -9.10
C PHE A 204 3.51 14.32 -10.09
N SER A 205 2.55 14.38 -11.03
CA SER A 205 2.48 15.42 -12.05
C SER A 205 2.27 16.82 -11.46
N LEU A 206 1.40 16.96 -10.45
CA LEU A 206 1.19 18.23 -9.77
C LEU A 206 2.44 18.69 -9.01
N THR A 207 3.12 17.76 -8.34
CA THR A 207 4.38 18.02 -7.66
C THR A 207 5.45 18.47 -8.67
N ALA A 208 5.61 17.73 -9.77
CA ALA A 208 6.54 18.02 -10.85
C ALA A 208 6.28 19.38 -11.47
N TYR A 209 5.03 19.65 -11.85
CA TYR A 209 4.61 20.92 -12.47
C TYR A 209 4.99 22.10 -11.57
N LYS A 210 4.67 22.02 -10.28
CA LYS A 210 4.93 23.13 -9.35
C LYS A 210 6.41 23.29 -9.05
N CYS A 211 7.17 22.21 -8.93
CA CYS A 211 8.62 22.22 -8.79
C CYS A 211 9.31 22.86 -10.01
N LEU A 212 8.88 22.54 -11.23
CA LEU A 212 9.44 23.10 -12.46
C LEU A 212 9.02 24.55 -12.68
N ALA A 213 7.74 24.88 -12.47
CA ALA A 213 7.22 26.24 -12.65
C ALA A 213 7.76 27.24 -11.61
N SER A 214 8.06 26.77 -10.39
CA SER A 214 8.64 27.62 -9.32
C SER A 214 10.18 27.55 -9.28
N GLY A 215 10.79 26.65 -10.05
CA GLY A 215 12.23 26.37 -10.09
C GLY A 215 13.15 27.55 -10.40
N PRO A 216 12.79 28.51 -11.27
CA PRO A 216 13.64 29.68 -11.53
C PRO A 216 13.70 30.66 -10.35
N ARG A 217 12.64 30.74 -9.54
CA ARG A 217 12.50 31.74 -8.46
C ARG A 217 13.12 31.28 -7.13
N PHE A 218 13.42 30.00 -6.99
CA PHE A 218 14.03 29.37 -5.81
C PHE A 218 15.55 29.16 -5.92
N ARG A 219 16.14 29.46 -7.09
CA ARG A 219 17.55 29.22 -7.42
C ARG A 219 18.52 30.26 -6.84
N SER A 220 18.03 31.28 -6.13
CA SER A 220 18.85 32.36 -5.54
C SER A 220 19.40 32.05 -4.13
N GLY A 221 19.15 30.86 -3.57
CA GLY A 221 19.70 30.43 -2.28
C GLY A 221 20.61 29.20 -2.44
N PHE A 222 21.87 29.32 -2.03
CA PHE A 222 22.99 28.40 -2.29
C PHE A 222 22.96 27.03 -1.60
N HIS A 223 21.78 26.47 -1.30
CA HIS A 223 21.63 25.09 -0.82
C HIS A 223 20.67 24.36 -1.72
N THR A 224 21.07 23.18 -2.24
CA THR A 224 20.14 22.27 -2.93
C THR A 224 18.96 22.03 -2.00
N PRO A 225 17.78 22.58 -2.32
CA PRO A 225 16.74 22.62 -1.34
C PRO A 225 16.15 21.21 -1.23
N THR A 226 15.90 20.76 0.00
CA THR A 226 15.55 19.36 0.35
C THR A 226 14.42 18.79 -0.53
N HIS A 227 13.52 19.64 -1.02
CA HIS A 227 12.44 19.27 -1.93
C HIS A 227 12.90 18.69 -3.27
N VAL A 228 14.06 19.11 -3.81
CA VAL A 228 14.60 18.57 -5.08
C VAL A 228 15.14 17.15 -4.89
N LYS A 229 15.77 16.86 -3.75
CA LYS A 229 16.22 15.50 -3.42
C LYS A 229 15.02 14.56 -3.28
N PHE A 230 14.00 14.97 -2.53
CA PHE A 230 12.74 14.22 -2.41
C PHE A 230 12.07 13.96 -3.75
N PHE A 231 12.04 14.95 -4.65
CA PHE A 231 11.43 14.79 -5.96
C PHE A 231 12.21 13.82 -6.86
N ARG A 232 13.55 13.90 -6.85
CA ARG A 232 14.41 12.97 -7.60
C ARG A 232 14.21 11.52 -7.13
N ASP A 233 14.18 11.30 -5.83
CA ASP A 233 14.03 9.96 -5.27
C ASP A 233 12.60 9.43 -5.51
N GLY A 234 11.60 10.33 -5.51
CA GLY A 234 10.22 10.02 -5.90
C GLY A 234 10.04 9.65 -7.38
N ILE A 235 10.80 10.27 -8.30
CA ILE A 235 10.81 9.90 -9.74
C ILE A 235 11.26 8.45 -9.92
N VAL A 236 12.34 8.06 -9.22
CA VAL A 236 12.91 6.70 -9.34
C VAL A 236 11.89 5.66 -8.89
N TYR A 237 11.24 5.91 -7.75
CA TYR A 237 10.16 5.05 -7.26
C TYR A 237 9.02 4.93 -8.28
N TYR A 238 8.49 6.07 -8.76
CA TYR A 238 7.38 6.08 -9.71
C TYR A 238 7.73 5.36 -11.02
N ALA A 239 8.94 5.58 -11.57
CA ALA A 239 9.39 4.93 -12.79
C ALA A 239 9.51 3.41 -12.65
N LEU A 240 10.00 2.92 -11.49
CA LEU A 240 10.09 1.49 -11.21
C LEU A 240 8.70 0.86 -11.08
N THR A 241 7.79 1.49 -10.34
CA THR A 241 6.41 1.02 -10.18
C THR A 241 5.70 0.99 -11.53
N PHE A 242 5.70 2.11 -12.27
CA PHE A 242 5.06 2.20 -13.58
C PHE A 242 5.65 1.19 -14.59
N GLY A 243 6.99 1.07 -14.63
CA GLY A 243 7.68 0.14 -15.52
C GLY A 243 7.31 -1.33 -15.25
N LYS A 244 7.25 -1.74 -13.98
CA LYS A 244 6.79 -3.08 -13.61
C LYS A 244 5.39 -3.33 -14.13
N HIS A 245 4.44 -2.41 -13.95
CA HIS A 245 3.06 -2.63 -14.39
C HIS A 245 2.90 -2.60 -15.91
N ALA A 246 3.64 -1.75 -16.62
CA ALA A 246 3.61 -1.71 -18.08
C ALA A 246 3.96 -3.07 -18.71
N THR A 247 4.89 -3.82 -18.13
CA THR A 247 5.29 -5.15 -18.62
C THR A 247 4.27 -6.27 -18.38
N TRP A 248 3.28 -6.07 -17.50
CA TRP A 248 2.22 -7.05 -17.26
C TRP A 248 1.08 -7.00 -18.29
N TRP A 249 0.92 -5.88 -19.01
CA TRP A 249 -0.14 -5.67 -20.00
C TRP A 249 0.30 -5.92 -21.46
N SER A 250 1.57 -6.28 -21.68
CA SER A 250 2.17 -6.63 -22.97
C SER A 250 2.34 -8.14 -23.12
#